data_AF-A0A2V2ZJG2-F1
#
_entry.id   AF-A0A2V2ZJG2-F1
#
_cell.length_a   1.000
_cell.length_b   1.000
_cell.length_c   1.000
_cell.angle_alpha   90.00
_cell.angle_beta   90.00
_cell.angle_gamma   90.00
#
_symmetry.space_group_name_H-M   'P 1'
#
loop_
_entity.id
_entity.type
_entity.pdbx_description
1 polymer ?
#
loop_
_entity_poly.entity_id
_entity_poly.type
_entity_poly.pdbx_seq_one_letter_code
_entity_poly.pdbx_strand_id
1 'polypeptide(L)'
;MKDPAYDWTRDLDLSGEISKGDNNRNGILLYRGVSSFAHTKTQTMMYNEALFGIAIPNGFRSGETAHWNMDDHAGSDNYSVFTSWTTNKETARYFAKGVSGKSEGVILSKRFKIGVNAIPNVSETGKRMQENEWLIFGPVIRANVEHIKP
;
A
#
# COMPACT_ATOMS: atom_id res chain seq x y z
N MET A 1 -9.28 32.52 31.86
CA MET A 1 -10.17 31.43 31.43
C MET A 1 -9.29 30.20 31.21
N LYS A 2 -9.64 29.04 31.76
CA LYS A 2 -8.90 27.79 31.48
C LYS A 2 -9.43 27.21 30.17
N ASP A 3 -8.53 26.87 29.24
CA ASP A 3 -8.90 26.16 28.02
C ASP A 3 -9.60 24.83 28.38
N PRO A 4 -10.64 24.42 27.65
CA PRO A 4 -11.29 23.15 27.90
C PRO A 4 -10.30 22.03 27.62
N ALA A 5 -10.06 21.17 28.63
CA ALA A 5 -9.22 20.00 28.49
C ALA A 5 -9.86 19.06 27.46
N TYR A 6 -9.24 18.98 26.28
CA TYR A 6 -9.64 18.06 25.24
C TYR A 6 -9.16 16.65 25.63
N ASP A 7 -10.10 15.79 26.03
CA ASP A 7 -9.83 14.40 26.38
C ASP A 7 -9.84 13.53 25.11
N TRP A 8 -8.66 13.28 24.56
CA TRP A 8 -8.44 12.50 23.34
C TRP A 8 -8.86 11.02 23.44
N THR A 9 -9.27 10.55 24.62
CA THR A 9 -9.52 9.12 24.86
C THR A 9 -10.99 8.72 24.85
N ARG A 10 -11.93 9.67 24.81
CA ARG A 10 -13.33 9.38 25.15
C ARG A 10 -14.32 9.24 23.99
N ASP A 11 -13.96 9.66 22.77
CA ASP A 11 -14.89 9.69 21.63
C ASP A 11 -14.49 8.83 20.41
N LEU A 12 -13.41 8.05 20.50
CA LEU A 12 -13.09 7.07 19.46
C LEU A 12 -13.74 5.73 19.79
N ASP A 13 -14.98 5.58 19.36
CA ASP A 13 -15.58 4.26 19.16
C ASP A 13 -14.77 3.49 18.10
N LEU A 14 -13.75 2.77 18.56
CA LEU A 14 -12.90 1.90 17.74
C LEU A 14 -13.61 0.61 17.30
N SER A 15 -14.91 0.46 17.57
CA SER A 15 -15.72 -0.66 17.07
C SER A 15 -16.43 -0.37 15.74
N GLY A 16 -16.34 0.87 15.23
CA GLY A 16 -16.82 1.20 13.89
C GLY A 16 -16.02 0.44 12.82
N GLU A 17 -16.70 -0.37 12.01
CA GLU A 17 -16.12 -1.04 10.84
C GLU A 17 -15.10 -0.13 10.12
N ILE A 18 -13.82 -0.53 10.14
CA ILE A 18 -12.76 0.09 9.33
C ILE A 18 -12.96 -0.36 7.87
N SER A 19 -14.10 -0.05 7.24
CA SER A 19 -14.32 -0.31 5.81
C SER A 19 -15.43 0.54 5.18
N LYS A 20 -15.33 1.87 5.30
CA LYS A 20 -15.98 2.78 4.32
C LYS A 20 -14.96 3.73 3.68
N GLY A 21 -13.75 3.24 3.40
CA GLY A 21 -12.65 4.00 2.78
C GLY A 21 -12.73 4.16 1.26
N ASP A 22 -13.66 3.46 0.61
CA ASP A 22 -13.78 3.43 -0.84
C ASP A 22 -15.25 3.56 -1.31
N ASN A 23 -15.67 4.79 -1.52
CA ASN A 23 -16.96 5.17 -2.09
C ASN A 23 -16.89 5.40 -3.60
N ASN A 24 -15.75 5.12 -4.25
CA ASN A 24 -15.57 5.34 -5.68
C ASN A 24 -16.02 4.13 -6.50
N ARG A 25 -17.32 4.06 -6.85
CA ARG A 25 -17.87 2.93 -7.63
C ARG A 25 -17.33 2.82 -9.08
N ASN A 26 -16.61 3.82 -9.58
CA ASN A 26 -16.18 3.91 -10.98
C ASN A 26 -14.67 3.68 -11.20
N GLY A 27 -13.94 3.22 -10.18
CA GLY A 27 -12.50 2.92 -10.27
C GLY A 27 -12.17 1.43 -10.37
N ILE A 28 -10.96 1.12 -10.85
CA ILE A 28 -10.40 -0.23 -10.81
C ILE A 28 -10.07 -0.60 -9.38
N LEU A 29 -10.55 -1.75 -8.90
CA LEU A 29 -10.22 -2.26 -7.57
C LEU A 29 -8.83 -2.89 -7.62
N LEU A 30 -7.93 -2.39 -6.77
CA LEU A 30 -6.57 -2.89 -6.68
C LEU A 30 -6.24 -3.28 -5.24
N TYR A 31 -5.30 -4.20 -5.12
CA TYR A 31 -4.83 -4.80 -3.88
C TYR A 31 -3.33 -4.64 -3.72
N ARG A 32 -2.86 -4.53 -2.47
CA ARG A 32 -1.43 -4.51 -2.13
C ARG A 32 -1.19 -5.35 -0.87
N GLY A 33 -0.29 -6.32 -0.97
CA GLY A 33 0.16 -7.10 0.18
C GLY A 33 1.31 -6.43 0.88
N VAL A 34 1.26 -6.38 2.21
CA VAL A 34 2.38 -5.93 3.04
C VAL A 34 2.59 -6.93 4.16
N SER A 35 3.77 -7.54 4.19
CA SER A 35 4.12 -8.53 5.20
C SER A 35 4.52 -7.88 6.52
N SER A 36 4.20 -8.54 7.64
CA SER A 36 4.74 -8.18 8.95
C SER A 36 6.23 -8.55 9.10
N PHE A 37 6.73 -9.43 8.23
CA PHE A 37 8.12 -9.84 8.23
C PHE A 37 8.99 -8.77 7.57
N ALA A 38 9.69 -8.01 8.41
CA ALA A 38 10.57 -6.93 8.00
C ALA A 38 12.04 -7.32 8.21
N HIS A 39 12.84 -7.17 7.15
CA HIS A 39 14.30 -7.28 7.17
C HIS A 39 14.98 -5.91 7.29
N THR A 40 14.24 -4.83 7.02
CA THR A 40 14.75 -3.46 7.04
C THR A 40 13.81 -2.54 7.81
N LYS A 41 14.34 -1.43 8.33
CA LYS A 41 13.54 -0.38 8.96
C LYS A 41 12.44 0.15 8.02
N THR A 42 12.75 0.25 6.73
CA THR A 42 11.80 0.64 5.68
C THR A 42 10.62 -0.32 5.61
N GLN A 43 10.86 -1.63 5.59
CA GLN A 43 9.79 -2.63 5.58
C GLN A 43 8.95 -2.60 6.85
N THR A 44 9.56 -2.35 8.02
CA THR A 44 8.81 -2.15 9.27
C THR A 44 7.88 -0.95 9.20
N MET A 45 8.37 0.19 8.67
CA MET A 45 7.55 1.38 8.49
C MET A 45 6.40 1.14 7.51
N MET A 46 6.65 0.46 6.39
CA MET A 46 5.63 0.10 5.41
C MET A 46 4.52 -0.76 6.03
N TYR A 47 4.87 -1.74 6.87
CA TYR A 47 3.88 -2.57 7.56
C TYR A 47 3.05 -1.74 8.56
N ASN A 48 3.72 -0.92 9.37
CA ASN A 48 3.02 -0.05 10.34
C ASN A 48 2.07 0.93 9.65
N GLU A 49 2.47 1.53 8.52
CA GLU A 49 1.62 2.38 7.69
C GLU A 49 0.41 1.59 7.15
N ALA A 50 0.64 0.36 6.68
CA ALA A 50 -0.40 -0.48 6.10
C ALA A 50 -1.46 -0.90 7.14
N LEU A 51 -1.10 -1.05 8.42
CA LEU A 51 -2.08 -1.26 9.50
C LEU A 51 -3.13 -0.15 9.58
N PHE A 52 -2.81 1.07 9.13
CA PHE A 52 -3.72 2.22 9.10
C PHE A 52 -4.30 2.50 7.70
N GLY A 53 -4.16 1.57 6.75
CA GLY A 53 -4.64 1.75 5.39
C GLY A 53 -3.85 2.80 4.60
N ILE A 54 -2.57 2.97 4.93
CA ILE A 54 -1.64 3.91 4.30
C ILE A 54 -0.58 3.14 3.50
N ALA A 55 -0.25 3.62 2.30
CA ALA A 55 0.91 3.17 1.54
C ALA A 55 1.68 4.37 1.00
N ILE A 56 2.94 4.52 1.42
CA ILE A 56 3.81 5.63 0.99
C ILE A 56 4.89 5.09 0.06
N PRO A 57 5.10 5.68 -1.14
CA PRO A 57 6.24 5.35 -1.99
C PRO A 57 7.57 5.53 -1.26
N ASN A 58 8.53 4.61 -1.46
CA ASN A 58 9.79 4.68 -0.72
C ASN A 58 10.63 5.91 -1.10
N GLY A 59 10.48 6.46 -2.30
CA GLY A 59 11.15 7.70 -2.70
C GLY A 59 10.71 8.93 -1.90
N PHE A 60 9.61 8.85 -1.15
CA PHE A 60 9.14 9.94 -0.27
C PHE A 60 9.59 9.77 1.19
N ARG A 61 10.42 8.77 1.47
CA ARG A 61 11.03 8.59 2.79
C ARG A 61 12.22 9.53 2.96
N SER A 62 12.47 9.92 4.20
CA SER A 62 13.56 10.85 4.53
C SER A 62 14.92 10.27 4.12
N GLY A 63 15.69 11.05 3.36
CA GLY A 63 17.03 10.67 2.89
C GLY A 63 17.04 10.00 1.52
N GLU A 64 15.88 9.69 0.94
CA GLU A 64 15.77 9.05 -0.36
C GLU A 64 15.53 10.09 -1.47
N THR A 65 15.96 9.77 -2.69
CA THR A 65 15.68 10.58 -3.89
C THR A 65 14.69 9.85 -4.77
N ALA A 66 13.47 10.37 -4.88
CA ALA A 66 12.43 9.75 -5.70
C ALA A 66 12.78 9.80 -7.19
N HIS A 67 12.66 8.66 -7.88
CA HIS A 67 12.63 8.59 -9.34
C HIS A 67 11.24 8.21 -9.87
N TRP A 68 11.04 8.40 -11.17
CA TRP A 68 9.79 8.17 -11.90
C TRP A 68 9.94 7.13 -13.02
N ASN A 69 11.12 6.51 -13.13
CA ASN A 69 11.39 5.45 -14.08
C ASN A 69 10.69 4.15 -13.63
N MET A 70 9.77 3.65 -14.45
CA MET A 70 9.02 2.42 -14.21
C MET A 70 9.86 1.15 -14.36
N ASP A 71 10.89 1.19 -15.20
CA ASP A 71 11.76 0.03 -15.42
C ASP A 71 12.69 -0.17 -14.23
N ASP A 72 13.28 0.91 -13.70
CA ASP A 72 14.08 0.86 -12.47
C ASP A 72 13.24 0.37 -11.28
N HIS A 73 11.97 0.83 -11.19
CA HIS A 73 11.01 0.37 -10.19
C HIS A 73 10.79 -1.15 -10.25
N ALA A 74 10.46 -1.66 -11.44
CA ALA A 74 10.28 -3.09 -11.67
C ALA A 74 11.61 -3.87 -11.47
N GLY A 75 12.75 -3.21 -11.72
CA GLY A 75 14.11 -3.71 -11.50
C GLY A 75 14.54 -3.76 -10.03
N SER A 76 13.62 -3.59 -9.08
CA SER A 76 13.83 -3.57 -7.62
C SER A 76 14.39 -2.27 -7.04
N ASP A 77 14.67 -1.24 -7.84
CA ASP A 77 14.89 0.12 -7.32
C ASP A 77 13.54 0.75 -6.98
N ASN A 78 13.02 0.39 -5.80
CA ASN A 78 11.69 0.82 -5.38
C ASN A 78 11.66 2.19 -4.70
N TYR A 79 12.77 2.95 -4.70
CA TYR A 79 12.85 4.34 -4.23
C TYR A 79 12.22 5.34 -5.22
N SER A 80 11.04 4.96 -5.73
CA SER A 80 10.30 5.71 -6.72
C SER A 80 9.16 6.52 -6.11
N VAL A 81 8.47 7.28 -6.96
CA VAL A 81 7.18 7.93 -6.67
C VAL A 81 5.98 6.98 -6.64
N PHE A 82 6.18 5.67 -6.90
CA PHE A 82 5.12 4.69 -7.04
C PHE A 82 5.02 3.73 -5.84
N THR A 83 3.79 3.26 -5.59
CA THR A 83 3.55 2.01 -4.87
C THR A 83 2.97 0.97 -5.82
N SER A 84 3.41 -0.28 -5.67
CA SER A 84 2.92 -1.45 -6.43
C SER A 84 1.57 -1.95 -5.92
N TRP A 85 0.65 -2.17 -6.84
CA TRP A 85 -0.67 -2.76 -6.60
C TRP A 85 -1.02 -3.75 -7.72
N THR A 86 -2.02 -4.60 -7.48
CA THR A 86 -2.45 -5.64 -8.42
C THR A 86 -3.96 -5.80 -8.44
N THR A 87 -4.52 -6.24 -9.57
CA THR A 87 -5.93 -6.66 -9.64
C THR A 87 -6.17 -8.04 -9.02
N ASN A 88 -5.11 -8.82 -8.80
CA ASN A 88 -5.22 -10.18 -8.26
C ASN A 88 -5.01 -10.19 -6.74
N LYS A 89 -6.09 -10.44 -5.98
CA LYS A 89 -6.03 -10.53 -4.52
C LYS A 89 -5.08 -11.62 -4.01
N GLU A 90 -4.93 -12.73 -4.73
CA GLU A 90 -4.02 -13.81 -4.33
C GLU A 90 -2.55 -13.45 -4.52
N THR A 91 -2.23 -12.64 -5.54
CA THR A 91 -0.90 -12.01 -5.66
C THR A 91 -0.62 -11.11 -4.47
N ALA A 92 -1.58 -10.26 -4.06
CA ALA A 92 -1.44 -9.46 -2.85
C ALA A 92 -1.31 -10.34 -1.58
N ARG A 93 -2.04 -11.45 -1.48
CA ARG A 93 -1.92 -12.41 -0.37
C ARG A 93 -0.53 -13.03 -0.30
N TYR A 94 0.06 -13.41 -1.44
CA TYR A 94 1.42 -13.92 -1.52
C TYR A 94 2.43 -12.91 -0.93
N PHE A 95 2.35 -11.63 -1.33
CA PHE A 95 3.21 -10.59 -0.77
C PHE A 95 2.94 -10.34 0.73
N ALA A 96 1.69 -10.42 1.19
CA ALA A 96 1.36 -10.30 2.61
C ALA A 96 1.97 -11.44 3.46
N LYS A 97 1.99 -12.67 2.94
CA LYS A 97 2.59 -13.82 3.62
C LYS A 97 4.12 -13.88 3.54
N GLY A 98 4.73 -12.98 2.77
CA GLY A 98 6.17 -12.96 2.49
C GLY A 98 6.62 -14.16 1.65
N VAL A 99 7.88 -14.15 1.19
CA VAL A 99 8.43 -15.19 0.30
C VAL A 99 8.37 -16.60 0.92
N SER A 100 8.45 -16.69 2.25
CA SER A 100 8.36 -17.98 2.97
C SER A 100 6.93 -18.51 3.11
N GLY A 101 5.91 -17.68 2.83
CA GLY A 101 4.50 -18.04 2.97
C GLY A 101 4.01 -18.16 4.42
N LYS A 102 4.83 -17.81 5.41
CA LYS A 102 4.58 -18.06 6.85
C LYS A 102 4.33 -16.81 7.68
N SER A 103 4.45 -15.64 7.06
CA SER A 103 4.30 -14.38 7.77
C SER A 103 2.83 -14.00 7.90
N GLU A 104 2.50 -13.35 9.01
CA GLU A 104 1.31 -12.51 9.04
C GLU A 104 1.50 -11.30 8.13
N GLY A 105 0.41 -10.63 7.80
CA GLY A 105 0.46 -9.44 6.98
C GLY A 105 -0.90 -8.77 6.84
N VAL A 106 -0.93 -7.76 5.98
CA VAL A 106 -2.16 -7.09 5.60
C VAL A 106 -2.29 -7.00 4.09
N ILE A 107 -3.53 -7.14 3.60
CA ILE A 107 -3.90 -6.77 2.25
C ILE A 107 -4.62 -5.42 2.33
N LEU A 108 -4.06 -4.42 1.67
CA LEU A 108 -4.73 -3.17 1.39
C LEU A 108 -5.61 -3.33 0.15
N SER A 109 -6.78 -2.70 0.13
CA SER A 109 -7.61 -2.60 -1.08
C SER A 109 -8.25 -1.22 -1.24
N LYS A 110 -8.28 -0.73 -2.48
CA LYS A 110 -8.89 0.56 -2.83
C LYS A 110 -9.18 0.64 -4.32
N ARG A 111 -10.22 1.37 -4.72
CA ARG A 111 -10.48 1.71 -6.11
C ARG A 111 -9.75 2.98 -6.53
N PHE A 112 -9.13 2.90 -7.71
CA PHE A 112 -8.38 3.99 -8.30
C PHE A 112 -8.94 4.37 -9.66
N LYS A 113 -8.81 5.65 -10.03
CA LYS A 113 -9.13 6.11 -11.38
C LYS A 113 -7.93 5.83 -12.30
N ILE A 114 -8.16 5.01 -13.32
CA ILE A 114 -7.14 4.69 -14.35
C ILE A 114 -6.74 5.99 -15.07
N GLY A 115 -5.43 6.14 -15.31
CA GLY A 115 -4.86 7.28 -16.03
C GLY A 115 -4.79 8.58 -15.22
N VAL A 116 -5.21 8.56 -13.95
CA VAL A 116 -5.05 9.71 -13.04
C VAL A 116 -4.16 9.31 -11.87
N ASN A 117 -4.55 8.28 -11.12
CA ASN A 117 -3.78 7.82 -9.95
C ASN A 117 -3.22 6.41 -10.14
N ALA A 118 -3.83 5.62 -11.03
CA ALA A 118 -3.38 4.27 -11.35
C ALA A 118 -2.98 4.16 -12.82
N ILE A 119 -1.76 3.71 -13.07
CA ILE A 119 -1.24 3.45 -14.41
C ILE A 119 -0.71 2.02 -14.46
N PRO A 120 -0.96 1.26 -15.53
CA PRO A 120 -0.36 -0.06 -15.69
C PRO A 120 1.16 0.10 -15.80
N ASN A 121 1.93 -0.81 -15.21
CA ASN A 121 3.36 -0.85 -15.45
C ASN A 121 3.61 -1.37 -16.88
N VAL A 122 4.06 -0.47 -17.76
CA VAL A 122 4.33 -0.78 -19.18
C VAL A 122 5.82 -0.87 -19.50
N SER A 123 6.68 -0.90 -18.48
CA SER A 123 8.13 -1.03 -18.63
C SER A 123 8.52 -2.36 -19.28
N GLU A 124 9.75 -2.46 -19.80
CA GLU A 124 10.22 -3.68 -20.44
C GLU A 124 10.35 -4.80 -19.40
N THR A 125 10.90 -4.47 -18.23
CA THR A 125 11.05 -5.39 -17.10
C THR A 125 9.69 -5.84 -16.58
N GLY A 126 8.73 -4.94 -16.36
CA GLY A 126 7.39 -5.29 -15.90
C GLY A 126 6.64 -6.20 -16.89
N LYS A 127 6.79 -5.96 -18.20
CA LYS A 127 6.25 -6.83 -19.26
C LYS A 127 6.92 -8.21 -19.26
N ARG A 128 8.26 -8.26 -19.16
CA ARG A 128 9.04 -9.50 -19.16
C ARG A 128 8.70 -10.39 -17.96
N MET A 129 8.48 -9.79 -16.79
CA MET A 129 8.13 -10.49 -15.55
C MET A 129 6.64 -10.85 -15.44
N GLN A 130 5.80 -10.38 -16.38
CA GLN A 130 4.35 -10.63 -16.41
C GLN A 130 3.62 -10.27 -15.11
N GLU A 131 4.09 -9.25 -14.39
CA GLU A 131 3.63 -8.98 -13.01
C GLU A 131 2.20 -8.42 -12.95
N ASN A 132 1.64 -8.00 -14.10
CA ASN A 132 0.35 -7.31 -14.20
C ASN A 132 0.21 -6.21 -13.12
N GLU A 133 1.32 -5.52 -12.87
CA GLU A 133 1.46 -4.51 -11.84
C GLU A 133 0.78 -3.21 -12.24
N TRP A 134 0.12 -2.59 -11.26
CA TRP A 134 -0.40 -1.25 -11.33
C TRP A 134 0.41 -0.34 -10.42
N LEU A 135 0.93 0.73 -11.00
CA LEU A 135 1.68 1.75 -10.28
C LEU A 135 0.72 2.83 -9.80
N ILE A 136 0.71 3.06 -8.50
CA ILE A 136 -0.06 4.15 -7.89
C ILE A 136 0.89 5.28 -7.55
N PHE A 137 0.63 6.46 -8.12
CA PHE A 137 1.43 7.66 -7.88
C PHE A 137 1.12 8.25 -6.49
N GLY A 138 2.17 8.45 -5.70
CA GLY A 138 2.11 9.14 -4.42
C GLY A 138 1.48 8.34 -3.27
N PRO A 139 1.32 8.98 -2.08
CA PRO A 139 0.78 8.30 -0.91
C PRO A 139 -0.68 7.91 -1.12
N VAL A 140 -1.00 6.67 -0.74
CA VAL A 140 -2.37 6.18 -0.62
C VAL A 140 -2.78 6.27 0.84
N ILE A 141 -3.97 6.83 1.09
CA ILE A 141 -4.59 6.86 2.41
C ILE A 141 -6.00 6.27 2.35
N ARG A 142 -6.51 5.81 3.49
CA ARG A 142 -7.88 5.27 3.62
C ARG A 142 -8.12 4.08 2.68
N ALA A 143 -7.14 3.21 2.52
CA ALA A 143 -7.38 1.89 1.93
C ALA A 143 -8.08 0.99 2.95
N ASN A 144 -8.93 0.08 2.49
CA ASN A 144 -9.48 -0.94 3.38
C ASN A 144 -8.35 -1.92 3.76
N VAL A 145 -8.36 -2.40 5.00
CA VAL A 145 -7.32 -3.28 5.55
C VAL A 145 -7.92 -4.64 5.86
N GLU A 146 -7.34 -5.70 5.29
CA GLU A 146 -7.64 -7.09 5.63
C GLU A 146 -6.41 -7.73 6.26
N HIS A 147 -6.54 -8.20 7.50
CA HIS A 147 -5.46 -8.93 8.18
C HIS A 147 -5.39 -10.38 7.70
N ILE A 148 -4.17 -10.84 7.43
CA ILE A 148 -3.89 -12.18 6.95
C ILE A 148 -3.10 -12.93 8.02
N LYS A 149 -3.59 -14.12 8.36
CA LYS A 149 -2.89 -15.09 9.20
C LYS A 149 -2.06 -16.07 8.33
N PRO A 150 -1.04 -16.72 8.90
CA PRO A 150 -0.19 -17.66 8.17
C PRO A 150 -0.97 -18.80 7.54
#